data_AF-A0A1A8LIC2-F1
#
_entry.id   AF-A0A1A8LIC2-F1
#
_cell.length_a   1.000
_cell.length_b   1.000
_cell.length_c   1.000
_cell.angle_alpha   90.00
_cell.angle_beta   90.00
_cell.angle_gamma   90.00
#
_symmetry.space_group_name_H-M   'P 1'
#
loop_
_entity.id
_entity.type
_entity.pdbx_description
1 polymer ?
#
loop_
_entity_poly.entity_id
_entity_poly.type
_entity_poly.pdbx_seq_one_letter_code
_entity_poly.pdbx_strand_id
1 'polypeptide(L)'
;EASRNLMKTFFPRWTPEELEKWSRVDFEAAAQSVMVETLREVKRSRPKALWGFSTYPTCFNRDPTLTQLANYTGQCSPAETALNDELAWLWKRSTALYPLLTLEKLQSGTRTARLCSSGQLKEALRVASQPGAEFDLPVFPLVKTVYLSTRTFLSPADLVNTIGESAAMGGAGVIIWDKSETKTERECQDLAEFVRKVLGPYSLNVTTATQLCSSSLCQGKGRCVRQDADSSSYLHLPPQSTTEEKVAEKMDAAEATDQPDVGSKTSEPDPAEVWKKDFTCQWYKNADRDVSDRQPLKDGAPFGGNTEDVTETTDSATKSASETAFAESDPPVDRSPTTSLDLQSDSGADPLRAPGVHLLLLVAVSFYLGPSTEN
;
A
#
# COMPACT_ATOMS: atom_id res chain seq x y z
N GLU A 1 -20.65 14.23 17.59
CA GLU A 1 -21.98 14.85 17.76
C GLU A 1 -23.11 13.83 17.73
N ALA A 2 -23.24 13.02 16.68
CA ALA A 2 -24.26 11.97 16.60
C ALA A 2 -24.25 11.03 17.83
N SER A 3 -23.07 10.56 18.27
CA SER A 3 -22.94 9.71 19.47
C SER A 3 -23.44 10.41 20.75
N ARG A 4 -23.17 11.72 20.91
CA ARG A 4 -23.70 12.51 22.03
C ARG A 4 -25.22 12.62 21.97
N ASN A 5 -25.77 12.89 20.79
CA ASN A 5 -27.21 13.02 20.59
C ASN A 5 -27.91 11.69 20.88
N LEU A 6 -27.33 10.57 20.45
CA LEU A 6 -27.80 9.23 20.79
C LEU A 6 -27.77 8.98 22.30
N MET A 7 -26.66 9.28 22.99
CA MET A 7 -26.60 9.10 24.44
C MET A 7 -27.61 9.97 25.20
N LYS A 8 -27.90 11.17 24.69
CA LYS A 8 -28.88 12.08 25.29
C LYS A 8 -30.32 11.55 25.21
N THR A 9 -30.67 10.73 24.21
CA THR A 9 -32.01 10.11 24.14
C THR A 9 -32.18 9.04 25.23
N PHE A 10 -31.12 8.26 25.51
CA PHE A 10 -31.13 7.25 26.56
C PHE A 10 -30.96 7.82 27.97
N PHE A 11 -30.17 8.89 28.10
CA PHE A 11 -29.84 9.51 29.39
C PHE A 11 -30.13 11.03 29.39
N PRO A 12 -31.41 11.46 29.41
CA PRO A 12 -31.77 12.88 29.27
C PRO A 12 -31.28 13.78 30.42
N ARG A 13 -30.92 13.20 31.56
CA ARG A 13 -30.47 13.93 32.77
C ARG A 13 -28.95 14.07 32.87
N TRP A 14 -28.17 13.45 31.97
CA TRP A 14 -26.72 13.59 31.98
C TRP A 14 -26.29 15.01 31.61
N THR A 15 -25.24 15.46 32.29
CA THR A 15 -24.55 16.72 32.00
C THR A 15 -23.85 16.64 30.64
N PRO A 16 -23.51 17.79 30.03
CA PRO A 16 -22.73 17.81 28.79
C PRO A 16 -21.39 17.07 28.90
N GLU A 17 -20.72 17.14 30.05
CA GLU A 17 -19.44 16.45 30.30
C GLU A 17 -19.61 14.93 30.36
N GLU A 18 -20.66 14.44 31.03
CA GLU A 18 -21.00 13.03 31.06
C GLU A 18 -21.35 12.51 29.66
N LEU A 19 -22.13 13.28 28.89
CA LEU A 19 -22.47 12.94 27.50
C LEU A 19 -21.22 12.85 26.62
N GLU A 20 -20.28 13.80 26.73
CA GLU A 20 -19.03 13.76 25.96
C GLU A 20 -18.21 12.53 26.33
N LYS A 21 -17.98 12.30 27.62
CA LYS A 21 -17.17 11.17 28.10
C LYS A 21 -17.76 9.82 27.67
N TRP A 22 -19.03 9.58 27.94
CA TRP A 22 -19.64 8.28 27.69
C TRP A 22 -19.94 8.03 26.22
N SER A 23 -20.29 9.06 25.46
CA SER A 23 -20.46 8.89 24.01
C SER A 23 -19.14 8.55 23.30
N ARG A 24 -18.00 9.05 23.80
CA ARG A 24 -16.67 8.64 23.31
C ARG A 24 -16.39 7.18 23.64
N VAL A 25 -16.56 6.77 24.89
CA VAL A 25 -16.31 5.39 25.34
C VAL A 25 -17.15 4.39 24.54
N ASP A 26 -18.45 4.66 24.38
CA ASP A 26 -19.35 3.80 23.63
C ASP A 26 -18.97 3.73 22.13
N PHE A 27 -18.68 4.88 21.52
CA PHE A 27 -18.28 4.95 20.12
C PHE A 27 -16.97 4.20 19.85
N GLU A 28 -15.95 4.41 20.67
CA GLU A 28 -14.64 3.76 20.52
C GLU A 28 -14.74 2.25 20.71
N ALA A 29 -15.48 1.79 21.73
CA ALA A 29 -15.70 0.36 21.95
C ALA A 29 -16.45 -0.30 20.79
N ALA A 30 -17.51 0.34 20.28
CA ALA A 30 -18.26 -0.15 19.14
C ALA A 30 -17.41 -0.16 17.86
N ALA A 31 -16.67 0.91 17.59
CA ALA A 31 -15.77 1.01 16.43
C ALA A 31 -14.69 -0.07 16.47
N GLN A 32 -14.04 -0.27 17.62
CA GLN A 32 -13.06 -1.33 17.80
C GLN A 32 -13.66 -2.70 17.53
N SER A 33 -14.84 -2.99 18.08
CA SER A 33 -15.54 -4.27 17.88
C SER A 33 -15.79 -4.54 16.39
N VAL A 34 -16.37 -3.58 15.67
CA VAL A 34 -16.66 -3.70 14.23
C VAL A 34 -15.37 -3.92 13.42
N MET A 35 -14.32 -3.15 13.70
CA MET A 35 -13.06 -3.24 12.95
C MET A 35 -12.33 -4.57 13.20
N VAL A 36 -12.30 -5.03 14.46
CA VAL A 36 -11.68 -6.30 14.84
C VAL A 36 -12.42 -7.49 14.23
N GLU A 37 -13.74 -7.52 14.34
CA GLU A 37 -14.55 -8.62 13.79
C GLU A 37 -14.49 -8.64 12.25
N THR A 38 -14.46 -7.47 11.61
CA THR A 38 -14.25 -7.38 10.16
C THR A 38 -12.92 -8.01 9.77
N LEU A 39 -11.81 -7.63 10.42
CA LEU A 39 -10.50 -8.23 10.15
C LEU A 39 -10.48 -9.74 10.42
N ARG A 40 -11.18 -10.20 11.45
CA ARG A 40 -11.31 -11.64 11.76
C ARG A 40 -11.99 -12.39 10.60
N GLU A 41 -13.11 -11.89 10.11
CA GLU A 41 -13.88 -12.55 9.06
C GLU A 41 -13.19 -12.51 7.69
N VAL A 42 -12.58 -11.40 7.30
CA VAL A 42 -11.87 -11.31 6.00
C VAL A 42 -10.63 -12.20 5.99
N LYS A 43 -9.89 -12.28 7.11
CA LYS A 43 -8.74 -13.19 7.24
C LYS A 43 -9.18 -14.65 7.22
N ARG A 44 -10.29 -14.99 7.89
CA ARG A 44 -10.87 -16.35 7.83
C ARG A 44 -11.25 -16.73 6.40
N SER A 45 -11.81 -15.79 5.66
CA SER A 45 -12.31 -16.02 4.29
C SER A 45 -11.20 -16.04 3.23
N ARG A 46 -10.11 -15.30 3.46
CA ARG A 46 -8.95 -15.17 2.56
C ARG A 46 -7.65 -15.15 3.38
N PRO A 47 -7.20 -16.30 3.91
CA PRO A 47 -6.08 -16.36 4.86
C PRO A 47 -4.72 -16.04 4.26
N LYS A 48 -4.57 -16.13 2.94
CA LYS A 48 -3.32 -15.79 2.22
C LYS A 48 -3.24 -14.31 1.81
N ALA A 49 -4.32 -13.55 1.97
CA ALA A 49 -4.34 -12.14 1.61
C ALA A 49 -3.77 -11.26 2.72
N LEU A 50 -3.24 -10.10 2.32
CA LEU A 50 -2.75 -9.07 3.22
C LEU A 50 -3.91 -8.12 3.54
N TRP A 51 -4.26 -8.04 4.82
CA TRP A 51 -5.44 -7.35 5.32
C TRP A 51 -5.04 -6.26 6.30
N GLY A 52 -5.67 -5.11 6.14
CA GLY A 52 -5.49 -3.93 6.97
C GLY A 52 -6.47 -2.86 6.50
N PHE A 53 -6.64 -1.82 7.30
CA PHE A 53 -7.48 -0.69 6.90
C PHE A 53 -6.67 0.30 6.08
N SER A 54 -7.26 0.79 4.99
CA SER A 54 -6.69 1.87 4.19
C SER A 54 -6.50 3.12 5.05
N THR A 55 -5.49 3.90 4.74
CA THR A 55 -5.16 5.20 5.36
C THR A 55 -4.74 5.13 6.83
N TYR A 56 -4.35 3.95 7.33
CA TYR A 56 -3.79 3.78 8.69
C TYR A 56 -2.33 3.28 8.67
N PRO A 57 -1.50 3.71 9.64
CA PRO A 57 -1.79 4.73 10.66
C PRO A 57 -1.83 6.15 10.07
N THR A 58 -2.36 7.09 10.84
CA THR A 58 -2.35 8.52 10.51
C THR A 58 -1.23 9.26 11.24
N CYS A 59 -0.74 10.35 10.65
CA CYS A 59 0.35 11.17 11.22
C CYS A 59 -0.03 12.65 11.38
N PHE A 60 -1.00 13.14 10.59
CA PHE A 60 -1.44 14.55 10.50
C PHE A 60 -0.31 15.59 10.38
N ASN A 61 0.85 15.20 9.86
CA ASN A 61 2.01 16.08 9.69
C ASN A 61 1.88 17.06 8.50
N ARG A 62 0.71 17.15 7.85
CA ARG A 62 0.48 17.95 6.63
C ARG A 62 -0.28 19.24 6.88
N ASP A 63 -0.52 19.61 8.14
CA ASP A 63 -1.19 20.87 8.46
C ASP A 63 -0.43 22.05 7.82
N PRO A 64 -1.09 22.88 6.99
CA PRO A 64 -0.48 24.04 6.36
C PRO A 64 0.20 24.98 7.36
N THR A 65 -0.35 25.13 8.57
CA THR A 65 0.21 25.97 9.63
C THR A 65 1.54 25.43 10.15
N LEU A 66 1.69 24.10 10.22
CA LEU A 66 2.92 23.44 10.64
C LEU A 66 3.98 23.44 9.54
N THR A 67 3.57 23.17 8.30
CA THR A 67 4.49 22.99 7.17
C THR A 67 5.21 24.28 6.75
N GLN A 68 4.72 25.44 7.19
CA GLN A 68 5.34 26.76 6.99
C GLN A 68 6.37 27.12 8.07
N LEU A 69 6.46 26.35 9.16
CA LEU A 69 7.40 26.62 10.25
C LEU A 69 8.84 26.29 9.84
N ALA A 70 9.78 27.16 10.22
CA ALA A 70 11.20 26.95 9.92
C ALA A 70 11.80 25.69 10.57
N ASN A 71 11.23 25.26 11.70
CA ASN A 71 11.64 24.06 12.44
C ASN A 71 10.77 22.83 12.11
N TYR A 72 10.05 22.84 10.99
CA TYR A 72 9.25 21.70 10.58
C TYR A 72 10.12 20.46 10.32
N THR A 73 9.86 19.37 11.05
CA THR A 73 10.63 18.11 10.97
C THR A 73 9.89 17.01 10.22
N GLY A 74 8.60 17.20 9.91
CA GLY A 74 7.73 16.16 9.36
C GLY A 74 7.30 15.08 10.34
N GLN A 75 7.76 15.09 11.59
CA GLN A 75 7.37 14.09 12.58
C GLN A 75 5.88 14.19 12.93
N CYS A 76 5.26 13.05 13.24
CA CYS A 76 3.90 13.02 13.76
C CYS A 76 3.87 13.69 15.14
N SER A 77 2.74 14.31 15.48
CA SER A 77 2.62 14.92 16.80
C SER A 77 2.68 13.83 17.89
N PRO A 78 3.17 14.16 19.11
CA PRO A 78 3.15 13.21 20.22
C PRO A 78 1.74 12.71 20.56
N ALA A 79 0.72 13.58 20.41
CA ALA A 79 -0.68 13.20 20.62
C ALA A 79 -1.14 12.15 19.60
N GLU A 80 -0.80 12.33 18.31
CA GLU A 80 -1.14 11.36 17.27
C GLU A 80 -0.40 10.03 17.46
N THR A 81 0.87 10.10 17.84
CA THR A 81 1.68 8.90 18.12
C THR A 81 1.07 8.11 19.29
N ALA A 82 0.61 8.80 20.34
CA ALA A 82 -0.07 8.17 21.48
C ALA A 82 -1.42 7.53 21.08
N LEU A 83 -2.21 8.19 20.24
CA LEU A 83 -3.44 7.60 19.70
C LEU A 83 -3.14 6.33 18.88
N ASN A 84 -2.10 6.35 18.06
CA ASN A 84 -1.67 5.16 17.32
C ASN A 84 -1.18 4.03 18.24
N ASP A 85 -0.60 4.36 19.41
CA ASP A 85 -0.22 3.36 20.41
C ASP A 85 -1.45 2.70 21.05
N GLU A 86 -2.51 3.47 21.32
CA GLU A 86 -3.80 2.95 21.80
C GLU A 86 -4.48 2.01 20.78
N LEU A 87 -4.17 2.17 19.49
CA LEU A 87 -4.62 1.30 18.40
C LEU A 87 -3.81 0.00 18.24
N ALA A 88 -2.98 -0.39 19.22
CA ALA A 88 -2.21 -1.65 19.17
C ALA A 88 -3.06 -2.89 18.84
N TRP A 89 -4.34 -2.90 19.24
CA TRP A 89 -5.29 -3.96 18.90
C TRP A 89 -5.53 -4.10 17.39
N LEU A 90 -5.47 -3.00 16.64
CA LEU A 90 -5.68 -2.95 15.19
C LEU A 90 -4.47 -3.52 14.46
N TRP A 91 -3.26 -3.10 14.87
CA TRP A 91 -2.00 -3.55 14.29
C TRP A 91 -1.84 -5.05 14.47
N LYS A 92 -2.08 -5.56 15.69
CA LYS A 92 -2.02 -7.00 16.01
C LYS A 92 -3.00 -7.86 15.21
N ARG A 93 -4.13 -7.29 14.78
CA ARG A 93 -5.13 -8.02 13.97
C ARG A 93 -4.86 -7.94 12.47
N SER A 94 -4.15 -6.91 12.03
CA SER A 94 -3.75 -6.70 10.63
C SER A 94 -2.67 -7.70 10.18
N THR A 95 -2.49 -7.83 8.87
CA THR A 95 -1.37 -8.57 8.24
C THR A 95 -0.57 -7.68 7.28
N ALA A 96 -0.99 -6.42 7.08
CA ALA A 96 -0.24 -5.36 6.40
C ALA A 96 -0.77 -3.97 6.82
N LEU A 97 0.00 -2.91 6.56
CA LEU A 97 -0.40 -1.52 6.80
C LEU A 97 -0.47 -0.73 5.49
N TYR A 98 -1.38 0.25 5.43
CA TYR A 98 -1.70 0.98 4.20
C TYR A 98 -1.79 2.51 4.44
N PRO A 99 -0.69 3.16 4.88
CA PRO A 99 -0.69 4.60 5.15
C PRO A 99 -0.89 5.41 3.86
N LEU A 100 -1.49 6.60 3.95
CA LEU A 100 -1.77 7.43 2.78
C LEU A 100 -0.69 8.49 2.52
N LEU A 101 -0.07 8.46 1.34
CA LEU A 101 0.86 9.46 0.84
C LEU A 101 0.18 10.37 -0.18
N THR A 102 0.01 11.64 0.23
CA THR A 102 -0.52 12.73 -0.60
C THR A 102 0.37 13.95 -0.42
N LEU A 103 0.43 14.80 -1.44
CA LEU A 103 1.22 16.03 -1.42
C LEU A 103 0.38 17.23 -1.86
N GLU A 104 0.74 18.39 -1.34
CA GLU A 104 0.21 19.68 -1.80
C GLU A 104 1.09 20.28 -2.89
N LYS A 105 0.48 20.93 -3.90
CA LYS A 105 1.25 21.47 -5.03
C LYS A 105 2.24 22.56 -4.59
N LEU A 106 1.87 23.35 -3.59
CA LEU A 106 2.73 24.38 -3.01
C LEU A 106 4.02 23.83 -2.39
N GLN A 107 4.04 22.54 -2.04
CA GLN A 107 5.19 21.85 -1.46
C GLN A 107 6.01 21.09 -2.51
N SER A 108 5.63 21.16 -3.79
CA SER A 108 6.22 20.37 -4.86
C SER A 108 7.73 20.54 -4.97
N GLY A 109 8.48 19.43 -4.94
CA GLY A 109 9.95 19.42 -5.05
C GLY A 109 10.68 20.01 -3.83
N THR A 110 9.98 20.33 -2.75
CA THR A 110 10.58 20.93 -1.55
C THR A 110 11.04 19.87 -0.54
N ARG A 111 11.94 20.27 0.37
CA ARG A 111 12.28 19.47 1.55
C ARG A 111 11.04 19.12 2.38
N THR A 112 10.07 20.03 2.47
CA THR A 112 8.82 19.83 3.21
C THR A 112 8.02 18.64 2.68
N ALA A 113 7.87 18.50 1.35
CA ALA A 113 7.19 17.35 0.75
C ALA A 113 7.85 16.02 1.13
N ARG A 114 9.19 15.97 1.12
CA ARG A 114 9.94 14.79 1.60
C ARG A 114 9.63 14.50 3.06
N LEU A 115 9.78 15.50 3.94
CA LEU A 115 9.56 15.35 5.38
C LEU A 115 8.12 14.90 5.71
N CYS A 116 7.11 15.39 4.99
CA CYS A 116 5.72 14.93 5.09
C CYS A 116 5.60 13.42 4.82
N SER A 117 6.18 12.94 3.73
CA SER A 117 6.16 11.51 3.39
C SER A 117 6.97 10.69 4.38
N SER A 118 8.19 11.12 4.70
CA SER A 118 9.08 10.44 5.64
C SER A 118 8.43 10.27 7.00
N GLY A 119 7.78 11.30 7.55
CA GLY A 119 7.10 11.20 8.85
C GLY A 119 5.96 10.18 8.87
N GLN A 120 5.11 10.20 7.84
CA GLN A 120 4.01 9.25 7.70
C GLN A 120 4.51 7.81 7.53
N LEU A 121 5.62 7.62 6.82
CA LEU A 121 6.28 6.31 6.64
C LEU A 121 6.96 5.84 7.93
N LYS A 122 7.66 6.74 8.65
CA LYS A 122 8.29 6.44 9.95
C LYS A 122 7.27 5.92 10.94
N GLU A 123 6.11 6.57 10.99
CA GLU A 123 5.03 6.13 11.89
C GLU A 123 4.43 4.79 11.49
N ALA A 124 4.21 4.57 10.20
CA ALA A 124 3.75 3.27 9.70
C ALA A 124 4.72 2.15 10.01
N LEU A 125 6.03 2.36 9.83
CA LEU A 125 7.07 1.39 10.15
C LEU A 125 7.21 1.18 11.66
N ARG A 126 7.04 2.25 12.46
CA ARG A 126 7.05 2.17 13.92
C ARG A 126 5.93 1.28 14.44
N VAL A 127 4.68 1.50 14.02
CA VAL A 127 3.55 0.67 14.45
C VAL A 127 3.53 -0.70 13.76
N ALA A 128 4.22 -0.88 12.64
CA ALA A 128 4.42 -2.20 12.05
C ALA A 128 5.26 -3.11 12.96
N SER A 129 6.21 -2.53 13.71
CA SER A 129 7.09 -3.24 14.62
C SER A 129 6.45 -3.39 16.01
N GLN A 130 5.58 -4.40 16.12
CA GLN A 130 4.83 -4.64 17.36
C GLN A 130 5.69 -5.36 18.41
N PRO A 131 5.68 -4.93 19.68
CA PRO A 131 6.39 -5.63 20.76
C PRO A 131 5.95 -7.09 20.87
N GLY A 132 6.93 -8.01 20.84
CA GLY A 132 6.68 -9.45 20.92
C GLY A 132 6.15 -10.08 19.63
N ALA A 133 6.01 -9.32 18.54
CA ALA A 133 5.79 -9.90 17.22
C ALA A 133 7.09 -10.52 16.70
N GLU A 134 6.96 -11.66 16.03
CA GLU A 134 8.10 -12.35 15.41
C GLU A 134 8.62 -11.59 14.18
N PHE A 135 7.79 -10.76 13.56
CA PHE A 135 8.11 -9.98 12.36
C PHE A 135 7.31 -8.69 12.30
N ASP A 136 7.89 -7.69 11.65
CA ASP A 136 7.20 -6.43 11.33
C ASP A 136 6.13 -6.64 10.26
N LEU A 137 5.02 -5.92 10.37
CA LEU A 137 4.00 -5.91 9.32
C LEU A 137 4.55 -5.29 8.02
N PRO A 138 4.29 -5.88 6.84
CA PRO A 138 4.66 -5.23 5.59
C PRO A 138 3.82 -3.96 5.39
N VAL A 139 4.49 -2.87 5.04
CA VAL A 139 3.87 -1.55 4.79
C VAL A 139 3.76 -1.31 3.29
N PHE A 140 2.54 -1.02 2.82
CA PHE A 140 2.22 -0.68 1.42
C PHE A 140 1.56 0.70 1.37
N PRO A 141 2.33 1.78 1.30
CA PRO A 141 1.78 3.12 1.24
C PRO A 141 0.89 3.31 0.00
N LEU A 142 -0.28 3.90 0.21
CA LEU A 142 -1.21 4.32 -0.83
C LEU A 142 -0.72 5.68 -1.37
N VAL A 143 -0.20 5.70 -2.60
CA VAL A 143 0.36 6.90 -3.22
C VAL A 143 -0.65 7.50 -4.17
N LYS A 144 -1.06 8.74 -3.92
CA LYS A 144 -1.82 9.56 -4.87
C LYS A 144 -0.88 10.06 -5.98
N THR A 145 -1.27 9.94 -7.25
CA THR A 145 -0.44 10.45 -8.35
C THR A 145 -0.72 11.90 -8.71
N VAL A 146 -1.69 12.52 -8.04
CA VAL A 146 -2.06 13.92 -8.20
C VAL A 146 -1.93 14.70 -6.90
N TYR A 147 -1.63 15.99 -7.00
CA TYR A 147 -1.65 16.88 -5.83
C TYR A 147 -3.08 17.12 -5.33
N LEU A 148 -3.23 17.25 -4.01
CA LEU A 148 -4.54 17.46 -3.37
C LEU A 148 -5.23 18.74 -3.87
N SER A 149 -4.52 19.87 -3.86
CA SER A 149 -5.07 21.18 -4.22
C SER A 149 -5.39 21.35 -5.71
N THR A 150 -4.49 20.92 -6.59
CA THR A 150 -4.59 21.23 -8.03
C THR A 150 -5.11 20.08 -8.87
N ARG A 151 -5.11 18.84 -8.33
CA ARG A 151 -5.42 17.61 -9.07
C ARG A 151 -4.53 17.38 -10.31
N THR A 152 -3.41 18.08 -10.41
CA THR A 152 -2.39 17.86 -11.45
C THR A 152 -1.43 16.76 -11.04
N PHE A 153 -0.82 16.07 -12.01
CA PHE A 153 0.10 14.97 -11.73
C PHE A 153 1.35 15.40 -10.97
N LEU A 154 1.83 14.51 -10.11
CA LEU A 154 3.08 14.69 -9.36
C LEU A 154 4.27 14.89 -10.30
N SER A 155 5.18 15.78 -9.89
CA SER A 155 6.46 15.97 -10.56
C SER A 155 7.37 14.74 -10.36
N PRO A 156 8.39 14.52 -11.23
CA PRO A 156 9.38 13.48 -10.99
C PRO A 156 10.04 13.57 -9.61
N ALA A 157 10.34 14.78 -9.14
CA ALA A 157 10.89 15.01 -7.79
C ALA A 157 9.93 14.55 -6.68
N ASP A 158 8.63 14.70 -6.88
CA ASP A 158 7.64 14.28 -5.89
C ASP A 158 7.30 12.79 -5.96
N LEU A 159 7.53 12.13 -7.10
CA LEU A 159 7.58 10.67 -7.17
C LEU A 159 8.77 10.14 -6.34
N VAL A 160 9.91 10.85 -6.34
CA VAL A 160 11.04 10.55 -5.44
C VAL A 160 10.64 10.72 -3.98
N ASN A 161 10.01 11.84 -3.64
CA ASN A 161 9.56 12.12 -2.27
C ASN A 161 8.41 11.20 -1.78
N THR A 162 7.84 10.34 -2.64
CA THR A 162 6.75 9.43 -2.26
C THR A 162 7.15 7.97 -2.46
N ILE A 163 7.23 7.52 -3.71
CA ILE A 163 7.58 6.14 -4.08
C ILE A 163 9.05 5.87 -3.73
N GLY A 164 9.95 6.79 -4.08
CA GLY A 164 11.38 6.67 -3.76
C GLY A 164 11.64 6.60 -2.26
N GLU A 165 11.01 7.49 -1.50
CA GLU A 165 11.11 7.50 -0.04
C GLU A 165 10.53 6.21 0.58
N SER A 166 9.40 5.71 0.06
CA SER A 166 8.82 4.44 0.49
C SER A 166 9.79 3.27 0.30
N ALA A 167 10.45 3.21 -0.86
CA ALA A 167 11.45 2.17 -1.15
C ALA A 167 12.69 2.31 -0.26
N ALA A 168 13.24 3.52 -0.14
CA ALA A 168 14.44 3.77 0.66
C ALA A 168 14.24 3.43 2.15
N MET A 169 13.04 3.65 2.69
CA MET A 169 12.71 3.36 4.08
C MET A 169 12.36 1.90 4.36
N GLY A 170 12.39 1.01 3.36
CA GLY A 170 12.10 -0.42 3.56
C GLY A 170 10.62 -0.79 3.46
N GLY A 171 9.79 0.05 2.83
CA GLY A 171 8.41 -0.31 2.46
C GLY A 171 8.38 -1.62 1.66
N ALA A 172 7.31 -2.41 1.81
CA ALA A 172 7.17 -3.68 1.11
C ALA A 172 6.73 -3.53 -0.35
N GLY A 173 6.20 -2.36 -0.70
CA GLY A 173 5.61 -2.03 -1.99
C GLY A 173 4.96 -0.66 -1.92
N VAL A 174 4.39 -0.21 -3.04
CA VAL A 174 3.48 0.95 -3.06
C VAL A 174 2.21 0.57 -3.81
N ILE A 175 1.10 1.18 -3.43
CA ILE A 175 -0.17 1.04 -4.14
C ILE A 175 -0.48 2.39 -4.77
N ILE A 176 -0.49 2.44 -6.10
CA ILE A 176 -0.90 3.63 -6.82
C ILE A 176 -2.42 3.77 -6.69
N TRP A 177 -2.86 4.80 -5.96
CA TRP A 177 -4.25 4.97 -5.57
C TRP A 177 -4.77 6.32 -6.03
N ASP A 178 -5.60 6.32 -7.06
CA ASP A 178 -6.36 7.49 -7.48
C ASP A 178 -7.86 7.22 -7.48
N LYS A 179 -8.62 8.22 -7.05
CA LYS A 179 -10.07 8.08 -7.03
C LYS A 179 -10.55 8.13 -8.48
N SER A 180 -11.33 7.14 -8.89
CA SER A 180 -12.07 7.20 -10.14
C SER A 180 -13.21 8.20 -9.97
N GLU A 181 -12.98 9.43 -10.41
CA GLU A 181 -14.07 10.31 -10.85
C GLU A 181 -14.33 10.00 -12.33
N THR A 182 -15.51 10.37 -12.84
CA THR A 182 -15.79 10.30 -14.28
C THR A 182 -14.76 11.14 -15.02
N LYS A 183 -13.86 10.49 -15.75
CA LYS A 183 -12.80 11.15 -16.52
C LYS A 183 -13.28 11.41 -17.94
N THR A 184 -12.95 12.57 -18.46
CA THR A 184 -13.05 12.88 -19.88
C THR A 184 -12.02 12.08 -20.68
N GLU A 185 -12.24 11.93 -21.99
CA GLU A 185 -11.27 11.28 -22.88
C GLU A 185 -9.89 11.94 -22.78
N ARG A 186 -9.86 13.27 -22.68
CA ARG A 186 -8.63 14.05 -22.54
C ARG A 186 -7.88 13.71 -21.25
N GLU A 187 -8.57 13.66 -20.11
CA GLU A 187 -7.95 13.31 -18.83
C GLU A 187 -7.41 11.87 -18.80
N CYS A 188 -8.05 10.95 -19.54
CA CYS A 188 -7.53 9.60 -19.74
C CYS A 188 -6.28 9.59 -20.61
N GLN A 189 -6.22 10.40 -21.67
CA GLN A 189 -5.03 10.56 -22.51
C GLN A 189 -3.87 11.19 -21.73
N ASP A 190 -4.13 12.23 -20.95
CA ASP A 190 -3.14 12.87 -20.10
C ASP A 190 -2.59 11.89 -19.04
N LEU A 191 -3.46 11.07 -18.43
CA LEU A 191 -3.04 9.99 -17.54
C LEU A 191 -2.18 8.95 -18.26
N ALA A 192 -2.59 8.50 -19.45
CA ALA A 192 -1.82 7.52 -20.22
C ALA A 192 -0.42 8.06 -20.58
N GLU A 193 -0.34 9.35 -20.94
CA GLU A 193 0.93 10.02 -21.18
C GLU A 193 1.78 10.13 -19.92
N PHE A 194 1.20 10.53 -18.78
CA PHE A 194 1.89 10.59 -17.50
C PHE A 194 2.43 9.21 -17.07
N VAL A 195 1.62 8.16 -17.20
CA VAL A 195 2.04 6.79 -16.91
C VAL A 195 3.19 6.37 -17.81
N ARG A 196 3.09 6.61 -19.11
CA ARG A 196 4.11 6.17 -20.07
C ARG A 196 5.42 6.96 -19.97
N LYS A 197 5.35 8.27 -19.74
CA LYS A 197 6.52 9.16 -19.80
C LYS A 197 7.17 9.43 -18.44
N VAL A 198 6.41 9.32 -17.33
CA VAL A 198 6.87 9.77 -16.01
C VAL A 198 6.80 8.64 -14.99
N LEU A 199 5.59 8.19 -14.63
CA LEU A 199 5.40 7.23 -13.55
C LEU A 199 5.99 5.85 -13.87
N GLY A 200 5.76 5.35 -15.08
CA GLY A 200 6.25 4.03 -15.52
C GLY A 200 7.77 3.95 -15.51
N PRO A 201 8.50 4.84 -16.21
CA PRO A 201 9.97 4.86 -16.19
C PRO A 201 10.54 5.01 -14.77
N TYR A 202 9.95 5.86 -13.94
CA TYR A 202 10.38 6.02 -12.56
C TYR A 202 10.15 4.75 -11.71
N SER A 203 8.99 4.12 -11.88
CA SER A 203 8.65 2.86 -11.19
C SER A 203 9.59 1.72 -11.57
N LEU A 204 9.97 1.63 -12.85
CA LEU A 204 10.98 0.67 -13.31
C LEU A 204 12.34 0.95 -12.68
N ASN A 205 12.78 2.21 -12.67
CA ASN A 205 14.07 2.59 -12.07
C ASN A 205 14.17 2.15 -10.60
N VAL A 206 13.21 2.55 -9.76
CA VAL A 206 13.22 2.21 -8.33
C VAL A 206 13.05 0.70 -8.09
N THR A 207 12.22 0.03 -8.88
CA THR A 207 11.99 -1.42 -8.76
C THR A 207 13.26 -2.21 -9.10
N THR A 208 13.91 -1.88 -10.21
CA THR A 208 15.16 -2.56 -10.59
C THR A 208 16.27 -2.24 -9.60
N ALA A 209 16.39 -1.00 -9.12
CA ALA A 209 17.39 -0.62 -8.12
C ALA A 209 17.22 -1.36 -6.79
N THR A 210 15.98 -1.47 -6.29
CA THR A 210 15.68 -2.23 -5.06
C THR A 210 15.99 -3.72 -5.21
N GLN A 211 15.70 -4.31 -6.38
CA GLN A 211 16.03 -5.71 -6.67
C GLN A 211 17.54 -5.96 -6.75
N LEU A 212 18.29 -5.08 -7.44
CA LEU A 212 19.74 -5.17 -7.50
C LEU A 212 20.36 -5.00 -6.11
N CYS A 213 19.89 -4.02 -5.33
CA CYS A 213 20.36 -3.82 -3.98
C CYS A 213 20.10 -5.05 -3.09
N SER A 214 18.89 -5.62 -3.14
CA SER A 214 18.56 -6.86 -2.43
C SER A 214 19.50 -8.00 -2.82
N SER A 215 19.77 -8.17 -4.12
CA SER A 215 20.60 -9.24 -4.64
C SER A 215 22.06 -9.11 -4.20
N SER A 216 22.65 -7.92 -4.37
CA SER A 216 24.06 -7.68 -4.12
C SER A 216 24.40 -7.42 -2.65
N LEU A 217 23.58 -6.65 -1.93
CA LEU A 217 23.85 -6.29 -0.52
C LEU A 217 23.25 -7.32 0.46
N CYS A 218 22.06 -7.83 0.14
CA CYS A 218 21.27 -8.68 1.03
C CYS A 218 21.12 -10.11 0.51
N GLN A 219 21.94 -10.54 -0.45
CA GLN A 219 21.98 -11.91 -0.98
C GLN A 219 20.61 -12.43 -1.49
N GLY A 220 19.72 -11.52 -1.92
CA GLY A 220 18.34 -11.84 -2.29
C GLY A 220 17.44 -12.30 -1.12
N LYS A 221 17.95 -12.23 0.11
CA LYS A 221 17.31 -12.72 1.35
C LYS A 221 16.84 -11.60 2.27
N GLY A 222 16.95 -10.35 1.84
CA GLY A 222 16.48 -9.19 2.58
C GLY A 222 16.22 -8.00 1.67
N ARG A 223 15.63 -6.95 2.23
CA ARG A 223 15.46 -5.66 1.56
C ARG A 223 16.52 -4.67 2.02
N CYS A 224 16.93 -3.78 1.14
CA CYS A 224 17.77 -2.65 1.51
C CYS A 224 16.94 -1.58 2.22
N VAL A 225 17.43 -1.09 3.34
CA VAL A 225 16.83 -0.03 4.14
C VAL A 225 17.88 1.04 4.39
N ARG A 226 17.51 2.30 4.21
CA ARG A 226 18.39 3.45 4.41
C ARG A 226 18.89 3.45 5.86
N GLN A 227 20.20 3.55 6.02
CA GLN A 227 20.85 3.48 7.33
C GLN A 227 20.50 4.69 8.20
N ASP A 228 20.61 5.90 7.62
CA ASP A 228 20.16 7.13 8.25
C ASP A 228 18.77 7.51 7.74
N ALA A 229 17.76 7.37 8.61
CA ALA A 229 16.38 7.66 8.26
C ALA A 229 16.14 9.15 7.92
N ASP A 230 17.05 10.06 8.26
CA ASP A 230 16.95 11.50 7.96
C ASP A 230 17.75 11.93 6.73
N SER A 231 18.66 11.09 6.23
CA SER A 231 19.42 11.36 5.01
C SER A 231 18.53 11.36 3.77
N SER A 232 19.07 11.81 2.63
CA SER A 232 18.38 11.90 1.34
C SER A 232 18.89 10.87 0.32
N SER A 233 19.37 9.72 0.80
CA SER A 233 19.80 8.61 -0.07
C SER A 233 18.59 7.82 -0.57
N TYR A 234 18.61 7.45 -1.85
CA TYR A 234 17.54 6.72 -2.52
C TYR A 234 18.08 5.55 -3.33
N LEU A 235 17.23 4.56 -3.56
CA LEU A 235 17.52 3.42 -4.43
C LEU A 235 17.10 3.75 -5.86
N HIS A 236 18.01 4.34 -6.62
CA HIS A 236 17.86 4.56 -8.06
C HIS A 236 18.99 3.89 -8.83
N LEU A 237 18.70 3.46 -10.05
CA LEU A 237 19.72 2.96 -10.97
C LEU A 237 20.75 4.07 -11.23
N PRO A 238 22.04 3.75 -11.28
CA PRO A 238 23.05 4.70 -11.70
C PRO A 238 22.72 5.21 -13.12
N PRO A 239 23.07 6.47 -13.44
CA PRO A 239 22.93 6.97 -14.80
C PRO A 239 23.66 6.02 -15.74
N GLN A 240 22.99 5.53 -16.78
CA GLN A 240 23.71 4.81 -17.82
C GLN A 240 24.65 5.80 -18.49
N SER A 241 25.95 5.50 -18.53
CA SER A 241 26.90 6.29 -19.30
C SER A 241 26.39 6.32 -20.74
N THR A 242 25.91 7.47 -21.19
CA THR A 242 25.48 7.62 -22.57
C THR A 242 26.70 7.35 -23.44
N THR A 243 26.54 6.45 -24.40
CA THR A 243 27.55 6.12 -25.41
C THR A 243 28.00 7.32 -26.25
N GLU A 244 27.41 8.50 -26.04
CA GLU A 244 27.78 9.76 -26.68
C GLU A 244 29.05 10.38 -26.09
N GLU A 245 29.33 10.24 -24.79
CA GLU A 245 30.60 10.74 -24.20
C GLU A 245 31.81 9.89 -24.63
N LYS A 246 31.62 8.59 -24.83
CA LYS A 246 32.70 7.69 -25.29
C LYS A 246 33.09 7.86 -26.76
N VAL A 247 32.29 8.56 -27.57
CA VAL A 247 32.64 8.87 -28.97
C VAL A 247 33.44 10.17 -29.07
N ALA A 248 33.17 11.14 -28.20
CA ALA A 248 33.93 12.39 -28.15
C ALA A 248 35.38 12.18 -27.68
N GLU A 249 35.61 11.36 -26.65
CA GLU A 249 36.98 11.04 -26.18
C GLU A 249 37.79 10.21 -27.19
N LYS A 250 37.13 9.46 -28.07
CA LYS A 250 37.80 8.58 -29.04
C LYS A 250 38.13 9.27 -30.37
N MET A 251 37.60 10.47 -30.63
CA MET A 251 37.93 11.27 -31.80
C MET A 251 39.15 12.18 -31.59
N ASP A 252 39.53 12.49 -30.34
CA ASP A 252 40.74 13.29 -30.03
C ASP A 252 42.01 12.45 -29.79
N ALA A 253 41.91 11.12 -29.83
CA ALA A 253 43.04 10.20 -29.60
C ALA A 253 43.56 9.47 -30.86
N ALA A 254 43.07 9.83 -32.05
CA ALA A 254 43.46 9.19 -33.30
C ALA A 254 44.66 9.88 -33.98
N GLU A 255 45.76 10.09 -33.23
CA GLU A 255 47.07 10.38 -33.83
C GLU A 255 48.20 9.82 -32.93
N ALA A 256 48.33 8.49 -32.89
CA ALA A 256 49.59 7.81 -32.62
C ALA A 256 49.47 6.31 -32.93
N THR A 257 50.31 5.84 -33.84
CA THR A 257 50.63 4.43 -34.12
C THR A 257 51.13 3.71 -32.87
N ASP A 258 50.48 2.62 -32.43
CA ASP A 258 51.11 1.30 -32.19
C ASP A 258 50.11 0.21 -31.73
N GLN A 259 50.55 -1.05 -31.84
CA GLN A 259 49.83 -2.34 -31.73
C GLN A 259 49.04 -2.63 -30.44
N PRO A 260 48.11 -3.62 -30.47
CA PRO A 260 47.14 -3.84 -29.39
C PRO A 260 47.70 -4.72 -28.27
N ASP A 261 47.74 -4.18 -27.05
CA ASP A 261 47.96 -4.95 -25.83
C ASP A 261 46.61 -5.45 -25.27
N VAL A 262 46.50 -6.76 -25.12
CA VAL A 262 45.34 -7.45 -24.55
C VAL A 262 45.53 -7.48 -23.05
N GLY A 263 44.89 -6.56 -22.31
CA GLY A 263 44.90 -6.67 -20.86
C GLY A 263 44.48 -5.42 -20.10
N SER A 264 43.17 -5.20 -20.00
CA SER A 264 42.52 -4.79 -18.75
C SER A 264 41.04 -4.57 -19.04
N LYS A 265 40.21 -5.58 -18.80
CA LYS A 265 38.81 -5.31 -18.46
C LYS A 265 38.86 -4.74 -17.05
N THR A 266 38.88 -3.43 -16.92
CA THR A 266 38.40 -2.78 -15.70
C THR A 266 36.98 -3.29 -15.49
N SER A 267 36.81 -4.19 -14.52
CA SER A 267 35.50 -4.63 -14.07
C SER A 267 34.72 -3.37 -13.69
N GLU A 268 33.62 -3.09 -14.38
CA GLU A 268 32.69 -2.07 -13.92
C GLU A 268 32.38 -2.35 -12.45
N PRO A 269 32.52 -1.36 -11.56
CA PRO A 269 32.20 -1.55 -10.15
C PRO A 269 30.76 -2.04 -10.05
N ASP A 270 30.52 -3.07 -9.23
CA ASP A 270 29.17 -3.58 -8.96
C ASP A 270 28.27 -2.37 -8.63
N PRO A 271 27.18 -2.13 -9.37
CA PRO A 271 26.26 -1.02 -9.12
C PRO A 271 25.84 -0.90 -7.65
N ALA A 272 25.88 -2.02 -6.90
CA ALA A 272 25.57 -2.05 -5.49
C ALA A 272 26.66 -1.52 -4.54
N GLU A 273 27.91 -1.34 -4.98
CA GLU A 273 28.94 -0.62 -4.19
C GLU A 273 28.47 0.79 -3.82
N VAL A 274 27.67 1.41 -4.68
CA VAL A 274 27.09 2.75 -4.42
C VAL A 274 26.12 2.73 -3.23
N TRP A 275 25.37 1.64 -3.04
CA TRP A 275 24.39 1.54 -1.95
C TRP A 275 24.98 1.05 -0.63
N LYS A 276 26.13 0.38 -0.64
CA LYS A 276 26.79 -0.15 0.59
C LYS A 276 27.04 0.90 1.67
N LYS A 277 27.28 2.14 1.27
CA LYS A 277 27.56 3.24 2.21
C LYS A 277 26.30 3.72 2.94
N ASP A 278 25.16 3.70 2.26
CA ASP A 278 23.95 4.41 2.71
C ASP A 278 22.81 3.46 3.11
N PHE A 279 22.93 2.17 2.79
CA PHE A 279 21.90 1.15 3.00
C PHE A 279 22.42 -0.04 3.80
N THR A 280 21.52 -0.64 4.58
CA THR A 280 21.72 -1.88 5.32
C THR A 280 20.62 -2.88 4.99
N CYS A 281 20.77 -4.13 5.41
CA CYS A 281 19.81 -5.20 5.14
C CYS A 281 18.83 -5.40 6.29
N GLN A 282 17.54 -5.38 5.95
CA GLN A 282 16.48 -5.96 6.78
C GLN A 282 16.11 -7.33 6.19
N TRP A 283 16.50 -8.39 6.89
CA TRP A 283 16.40 -9.78 6.42
C TRP A 283 14.96 -10.32 6.44
N TYR A 284 14.64 -11.20 5.48
CA TYR A 284 13.38 -11.94 5.46
C TYR A 284 13.48 -13.20 6.33
N LYS A 285 12.34 -13.61 6.90
CA LYS A 285 12.23 -14.77 7.80
C LYS A 285 12.79 -16.10 7.27
N ASN A 286 12.78 -16.31 5.95
CA ASN A 286 13.23 -17.58 5.33
C ASN A 286 14.63 -17.49 4.73
N ALA A 287 15.49 -16.56 5.18
CA ALA A 287 16.86 -16.45 4.69
C ALA A 287 17.65 -17.77 4.82
N ASP A 288 17.28 -18.64 5.75
CA ASP A 288 17.96 -19.92 6.03
C ASP A 288 17.19 -21.18 5.59
N ARG A 289 16.01 -21.06 4.96
CA ARG A 289 15.29 -22.23 4.41
C ARG A 289 15.68 -22.46 2.95
N ASP A 290 16.26 -23.63 2.71
CA ASP A 290 16.74 -24.11 1.41
C ASP A 290 15.70 -24.02 0.28
N VAL A 291 16.22 -23.81 -0.93
CA VAL A 291 15.55 -23.42 -2.19
C VAL A 291 14.65 -24.52 -2.80
N SER A 292 14.19 -25.51 -2.04
CA SER A 292 13.59 -26.71 -2.64
C SER A 292 12.07 -26.71 -2.84
N ASP A 293 11.32 -25.73 -2.32
CA ASP A 293 9.85 -25.74 -2.35
C ASP A 293 9.21 -24.56 -3.11
N ARG A 294 9.81 -24.10 -4.20
CA ARG A 294 9.15 -23.16 -5.12
C ARG A 294 8.61 -23.87 -6.35
N GLN A 295 7.36 -24.33 -6.28
CA GLN A 295 6.56 -24.56 -7.49
C GLN A 295 6.12 -23.20 -8.06
N PRO A 296 6.32 -22.95 -9.37
CA PRO A 296 5.88 -21.71 -10.00
C PRO A 296 4.35 -21.67 -10.09
N LEU A 297 3.75 -20.62 -9.54
CA LEU A 297 2.37 -20.26 -9.83
C LEU A 297 2.33 -19.71 -11.26
N LYS A 298 1.63 -20.41 -12.16
CA LYS A 298 1.43 -19.97 -13.55
C LYS A 298 0.48 -18.78 -13.58
N ASP A 299 0.98 -17.62 -14.01
CA ASP A 299 0.13 -16.53 -14.50
C ASP A 299 0.05 -16.58 -16.02
N GLY A 300 -1.15 -16.40 -16.57
CA GLY A 300 -1.39 -16.21 -17.99
C GLY A 300 -2.66 -16.88 -18.49
N ALA A 301 -3.81 -16.24 -18.30
CA ALA A 301 -4.98 -16.48 -19.15
C ALA A 301 -4.72 -15.82 -20.52
N PRO A 302 -4.76 -16.55 -21.65
CA PRO A 302 -4.75 -15.91 -22.96
C PRO A 302 -6.16 -15.47 -23.34
N PHE A 303 -6.28 -14.21 -23.76
CA PHE A 303 -7.44 -13.70 -24.50
C PHE A 303 -7.38 -14.22 -25.95
N GLY A 304 -8.49 -14.79 -26.45
CA GLY A 304 -8.69 -15.01 -27.89
C GLY A 304 -9.72 -16.06 -28.30
N GLY A 305 -10.96 -15.62 -28.56
CA GLY A 305 -11.81 -16.01 -29.72
C GLY A 305 -12.30 -17.45 -29.93
N ASN A 306 -13.59 -17.67 -29.64
CA ASN A 306 -14.56 -18.66 -30.14
C ASN A 306 -14.14 -19.87 -30.99
N THR A 307 -14.59 -21.06 -30.58
CA THR A 307 -15.50 -21.93 -31.38
C THR A 307 -16.21 -22.94 -30.48
N GLU A 308 -17.51 -23.12 -30.70
CA GLU A 308 -18.33 -24.20 -30.12
C GLU A 308 -17.86 -25.57 -30.62
N ASP A 309 -17.82 -26.61 -29.77
CA ASP A 309 -18.64 -27.81 -29.97
C ASP A 309 -18.66 -28.72 -28.73
N VAL A 310 -19.73 -29.50 -28.68
CA VAL A 310 -20.27 -30.41 -27.67
C VAL A 310 -19.43 -31.68 -27.50
N THR A 311 -19.33 -32.24 -26.29
CA THR A 311 -19.75 -33.64 -25.98
C THR A 311 -19.47 -34.06 -24.53
N GLU A 312 -20.48 -34.71 -23.95
CA GLU A 312 -20.47 -35.48 -22.72
C GLU A 312 -19.45 -36.62 -22.74
N THR A 313 -18.87 -36.94 -21.58
CA THR A 313 -18.77 -38.35 -21.16
C THR A 313 -18.68 -38.45 -19.64
N THR A 314 -19.67 -39.16 -19.09
CA THR A 314 -19.69 -39.82 -17.78
C THR A 314 -18.50 -40.76 -17.58
N ASP A 315 -17.97 -40.82 -16.35
CA ASP A 315 -17.93 -42.11 -15.64
C ASP A 315 -17.74 -41.97 -14.12
N SER A 316 -18.51 -42.80 -13.43
CA SER A 316 -18.61 -42.94 -11.98
C SER A 316 -17.63 -44.01 -11.47
N ALA A 317 -17.13 -43.86 -10.24
CA ALA A 317 -16.94 -45.01 -9.34
C ALA A 317 -16.73 -44.60 -7.86
N THR A 318 -17.82 -44.78 -7.11
CA THR A 318 -17.94 -45.47 -5.81
C THR A 318 -17.21 -45.00 -4.52
N LYS A 319 -18.05 -44.49 -3.60
CA LYS A 319 -18.44 -45.11 -2.30
C LYS A 319 -17.43 -45.07 -1.13
N SER A 320 -17.72 -44.22 -0.14
CA SER A 320 -18.15 -44.71 1.18
C SER A 320 -18.77 -43.57 2.01
N ALA A 321 -19.94 -43.84 2.58
CA ALA A 321 -20.68 -42.99 3.49
C ALA A 321 -20.40 -43.37 4.94
N SER A 322 -20.49 -42.40 5.85
CA SER A 322 -20.99 -42.62 7.21
C SER A 322 -21.61 -41.31 7.69
N GLU A 323 -22.93 -41.33 7.79
CA GLU A 323 -23.78 -40.32 8.40
C GLU A 323 -23.64 -40.35 9.92
N THR A 324 -23.86 -39.20 10.56
CA THR A 324 -24.61 -39.17 11.82
C THR A 324 -25.35 -37.84 11.90
N ALA A 325 -26.67 -37.90 11.78
CA ALA A 325 -27.60 -36.80 11.98
C ALA A 325 -28.18 -36.87 13.41
N PHE A 326 -28.38 -35.70 14.03
CA PHE A 326 -29.39 -35.46 15.07
C PHE A 326 -29.79 -33.98 14.88
N ALA A 327 -30.97 -33.68 14.35
CA ALA A 327 -32.31 -33.74 14.96
C ALA A 327 -32.76 -32.32 15.35
N GLU A 328 -33.71 -31.84 14.54
CA GLU A 328 -34.45 -30.59 14.60
C GLU A 328 -35.54 -30.65 15.70
N SER A 329 -35.84 -29.52 16.34
CA SER A 329 -37.02 -29.34 17.21
C SER A 329 -37.35 -27.84 17.37
N ASP A 330 -38.30 -27.35 16.56
CA ASP A 330 -39.29 -26.30 16.91
C ASP A 330 -40.61 -27.02 17.32
N PRO A 331 -41.71 -26.42 17.87
CA PRO A 331 -42.18 -25.00 17.87
C PRO A 331 -42.81 -24.62 19.29
N PRO A 332 -43.77 -23.67 19.55
CA PRO A 332 -44.70 -22.99 18.65
C PRO A 332 -45.01 -21.47 18.81
N VAL A 333 -45.60 -21.03 17.69
CA VAL A 333 -46.41 -19.84 17.37
C VAL A 333 -47.49 -19.52 18.40
N ASP A 334 -47.72 -18.22 18.65
CA ASP A 334 -49.03 -17.73 19.07
C ASP A 334 -49.43 -16.44 18.34
N ARG A 335 -50.74 -16.30 18.11
CA ARG A 335 -51.41 -15.35 17.21
C ARG A 335 -51.63 -13.95 17.81
N SER A 336 -51.77 -12.98 16.90
CA SER A 336 -52.13 -11.56 17.05
C SER A 336 -53.43 -11.27 17.84
N PRO A 337 -53.71 -9.98 18.13
CA PRO A 337 -54.60 -9.28 17.20
C PRO A 337 -54.23 -7.82 16.86
N THR A 338 -54.76 -7.44 15.71
CA THR A 338 -54.79 -6.15 15.01
C THR A 338 -55.58 -5.08 15.76
N THR A 339 -55.11 -3.84 15.71
CA THR A 339 -55.98 -2.64 15.76
C THR A 339 -55.49 -1.63 14.73
N SER A 340 -56.39 -1.31 13.80
CA SER A 340 -56.26 -0.29 12.77
C SER A 340 -56.58 1.08 13.36
N LEU A 341 -55.87 2.12 12.92
CA LEU A 341 -56.34 3.50 12.87
C LEU A 341 -55.68 4.15 11.65
N ASP A 342 -56.50 4.45 10.65
CA ASP A 342 -56.18 5.27 9.50
C ASP A 342 -56.05 6.76 9.90
N LEU A 343 -55.09 7.50 9.34
CA LEU A 343 -55.36 8.58 8.36
C LEU A 343 -54.07 9.31 7.91
N GLN A 344 -54.00 9.51 6.59
CA GLN A 344 -53.46 10.66 5.84
C GLN A 344 -51.95 10.88 5.70
N SER A 345 -51.44 10.33 4.58
CA SER A 345 -50.78 11.03 3.46
C SER A 345 -50.28 12.46 3.69
N ASP A 346 -48.96 12.63 3.69
CA ASP A 346 -48.34 13.70 2.91
C ASP A 346 -47.05 13.20 2.24
N SER A 347 -46.81 13.79 1.08
CA SER A 347 -46.01 13.35 -0.05
C SER A 347 -44.55 13.82 0.01
N GLY A 348 -43.64 13.02 -0.57
CA GLY A 348 -42.34 13.51 -1.06
C GLY A 348 -41.11 12.83 -0.46
N ALA A 349 -40.71 11.67 -1.00
CA ALA A 349 -39.35 11.17 -0.91
C ALA A 349 -38.99 10.34 -2.14
N ASP A 350 -37.97 10.80 -2.88
CA ASP A 350 -37.33 10.11 -4.00
C ASP A 350 -36.77 8.73 -3.58
N PRO A 351 -36.75 7.73 -4.48
CA PRO A 351 -36.33 6.38 -4.13
C PRO A 351 -34.80 6.29 -3.97
N LEU A 352 -34.41 5.77 -2.82
CA LEU A 352 -33.05 5.34 -2.45
C LEU A 352 -32.42 4.47 -3.55
N ARG A 353 -31.36 5.01 -4.17
CA ARG A 353 -30.50 4.29 -5.11
C ARG A 353 -29.61 3.32 -4.32
N ALA A 354 -29.73 2.02 -4.61
CA ALA A 354 -28.87 0.98 -4.05
C ALA A 354 -27.38 1.29 -4.27
N PRO A 355 -26.48 0.92 -3.33
CA PRO A 355 -25.06 1.21 -3.47
C PRO A 355 -24.49 0.35 -4.61
N GLY A 356 -24.02 1.03 -5.65
CA GLY A 356 -23.32 0.41 -6.76
C GLY A 356 -22.03 -0.24 -6.27
N VAL A 357 -21.87 -1.52 -6.56
CA VAL A 357 -20.62 -2.24 -6.40
C VAL A 357 -19.64 -1.67 -7.42
N HIS A 358 -18.71 -0.83 -6.96
CA HIS A 358 -17.66 -0.25 -7.81
C HIS A 358 -16.54 -1.27 -7.99
N LEU A 359 -16.31 -1.69 -9.23
CA LEU A 359 -15.18 -2.52 -9.62
C LEU A 359 -13.92 -1.63 -9.72
N LEU A 360 -12.95 -1.86 -8.82
CA LEU A 360 -11.67 -1.17 -8.79
C LEU A 360 -10.64 -1.83 -9.73
N LEU A 361 -9.94 -1.02 -10.52
CA LEU A 361 -8.66 -1.39 -11.12
C LEU A 361 -7.54 -1.06 -10.13
N LEU A 362 -7.01 -2.08 -9.47
CA LEU A 362 -5.83 -1.98 -8.59
C LEU A 362 -4.60 -2.41 -9.40
N VAL A 363 -3.65 -1.50 -9.61
CA VAL A 363 -2.30 -1.86 -10.07
C VAL A 363 -1.42 -1.87 -8.83
N ALA A 364 -1.18 -3.07 -8.30
CA ALA A 364 -0.19 -3.28 -7.24
C ALA A 364 1.19 -3.43 -7.91
N VAL A 365 2.08 -2.48 -7.69
CA VAL A 365 3.49 -2.66 -8.02
C VAL A 365 4.14 -3.34 -6.82
N SER A 366 4.22 -4.67 -6.90
CA SER A 366 4.95 -5.47 -5.92
C SER A 366 6.43 -5.47 -6.30
N PHE A 367 7.31 -5.14 -5.35
CA PHE A 367 8.75 -5.37 -5.51
C PHE A 367 8.96 -6.90 -5.48
N TYR A 368 9.01 -7.51 -6.66
CA TYR A 368 8.99 -8.96 -6.83
C TYR A 368 10.21 -9.64 -6.18
N LEU A 369 9.93 -10.72 -5.44
CA LEU A 369 10.89 -11.76 -5.05
C LEU A 369 11.12 -12.66 -6.28
N GLY A 370 12.34 -12.66 -6.83
CA GLY A 370 12.72 -13.38 -8.06
C GLY A 370 12.61 -14.92 -8.00
N PRO A 371 13.07 -15.67 -9.04
CA PRO A 371 13.99 -15.20 -10.10
C PRO A 371 13.47 -15.30 -11.54
N SER A 372 14.11 -14.50 -12.40
CA SER A 372 14.21 -14.70 -13.85
C SER A 372 15.64 -15.12 -14.15
N THR A 373 15.83 -16.18 -14.93
CA THR A 373 16.99 -16.35 -15.82
C THR A 373 16.57 -17.16 -17.05
N GLU A 374 16.86 -16.59 -18.22
CA GLU A 374 16.61 -17.07 -19.58
C GLU A 374 17.36 -18.36 -19.94
N ASN A 375 16.73 -19.19 -20.78
CA ASN A 375 17.24 -19.57 -22.10
C ASN A 375 16.10 -20.11 -22.98
#